data_AF-A0A1V6I6Z1-F1
#
_entry.id   AF-A0A1V6I6Z1-F1
#
_cell.length_a   1.000
_cell.length_b   1.000
_cell.length_c   1.000
_cell.angle_alpha   90.00
_cell.angle_beta   90.00
_cell.angle_gamma   90.00
#
_symmetry.space_group_name_H-M   'P 1'
#
loop_
_entity.id
_entity.type
_entity.pdbx_description
1 polymer ?
#
loop_
_entity_poly.entity_id
_entity_poly.type
_entity_poly.pdbx_seq_one_letter_code
_entity_poly.pdbx_strand_id
1 'polypeptide(L)'
;MKKIVLLFLGILTFSYLFSQEKKLEFVEYKSKGDGYTIYFNVANLESEEQAQLILKDLLAENGISWGRYFKSGDNRDRFQLNIDSKITANYIQNILLTHNVDYDYSNVSVNGVILNPPDKPVAIEAMGSPERKLADDFPVFERTENTEQDIENYRAKKDKWIEENPEKYNQELKELEEKNKWRENN
;
A
#
# COMPACT_ATOMS: atom_id res chain seq x y z
N MET A 1 40.11 32.10 -32.77
CA MET A 1 38.93 31.22 -32.97
C MET A 1 38.99 29.91 -32.17
N LYS A 2 40.15 29.26 -31.94
CA LYS A 2 40.25 28.02 -31.14
C LYS A 2 39.88 28.15 -29.64
N LYS A 3 40.01 29.35 -29.05
CA LYS A 3 39.71 29.59 -27.62
C LYS A 3 38.20 29.72 -27.30
N ILE A 4 37.35 29.96 -28.31
CA ILE A 4 35.89 30.09 -28.11
C ILE A 4 35.20 28.72 -28.13
N VAL A 5 35.76 27.74 -28.84
CA VAL A 5 35.22 26.37 -28.93
C VAL A 5 35.34 25.62 -27.60
N LEU A 6 36.38 25.89 -26.80
CA LEU A 6 36.56 25.28 -25.48
C LEU A 6 35.55 25.78 -24.42
N LEU A 7 35.03 27.00 -24.57
CA LEU A 7 34.06 27.56 -23.63
C LEU A 7 32.67 26.93 -23.80
N PHE A 8 32.29 26.57 -25.02
CA PHE A 8 31.02 25.89 -25.29
C PHE A 8 31.01 24.42 -24.85
N LEU A 9 32.16 23.74 -24.90
CA LEU A 9 32.27 22.36 -24.44
C LEU A 9 32.16 22.21 -22.91
N GLY A 10 32.64 23.21 -22.15
CA GLY A 10 32.57 23.21 -20.69
C GLY A 10 31.17 23.47 -20.12
N ILE A 11 30.33 24.23 -20.84
CA ILE A 11 28.96 24.55 -20.41
C ILE A 11 28.04 23.33 -20.60
N LEU A 12 28.25 22.51 -21.64
CA LEU A 12 27.48 21.29 -21.88
C LEU A 12 27.75 20.19 -20.85
N THR A 13 28.95 20.14 -20.27
CA THR A 13 29.28 19.15 -19.22
C THR A 13 28.75 19.52 -17.83
N PHE A 14 28.46 20.80 -17.56
CA PHE A 14 27.99 21.24 -16.24
C PHE A 14 26.50 20.94 -16.01
N SER A 15 25.71 20.85 -17.07
CA SER A 15 24.27 20.55 -17.00
C SER A 15 23.95 19.13 -16.52
N TYR A 16 24.89 18.19 -16.64
CA TYR A 16 24.70 16.81 -16.17
C TYR A 16 24.93 16.62 -14.67
N LEU A 17 25.58 17.57 -13.99
CA LEU A 17 25.99 17.40 -12.58
C LEU A 17 24.92 17.78 -11.55
N PHE A 18 23.74 18.24 -11.99
CA PHE A 18 22.65 18.67 -11.10
C PHE A 18 21.33 17.91 -11.28
N SER A 19 21.28 16.86 -12.10
CA SER A 19 20.12 15.97 -12.10
C SER A 19 20.26 14.98 -10.94
N GLN A 20 19.86 15.40 -9.74
CA GLN A 20 19.51 14.42 -8.72
C GLN A 20 18.23 13.74 -9.21
N GLU A 21 18.33 12.46 -9.60
CA GLU A 21 17.15 11.66 -9.92
C GLU A 21 16.18 11.73 -8.74
N LYS A 22 14.94 12.08 -9.08
CA LYS A 22 13.84 12.14 -8.14
C LYS A 22 13.65 10.75 -7.51
N LYS A 23 13.93 10.59 -6.21
CA LYS A 23 13.72 9.32 -5.51
C LYS A 23 12.23 9.17 -5.22
N LEU A 24 11.59 8.18 -5.84
CA LEU A 24 10.18 7.88 -5.62
C LEU A 24 10.01 6.68 -4.71
N GLU A 25 9.09 6.76 -3.76
CA GLU A 25 8.81 5.67 -2.82
C GLU A 25 7.30 5.48 -2.63
N PHE A 26 6.84 4.23 -2.65
CA PHE A 26 5.46 3.90 -2.31
C PHE A 26 5.22 4.17 -0.82
N VAL A 27 4.15 4.88 -0.49
CA VAL A 27 3.79 5.22 0.89
C VAL A 27 2.97 4.11 1.55
N GLU A 28 2.14 3.42 0.75
CA GLU A 28 1.26 2.36 1.23
C GLU A 28 1.63 1.02 0.59
N TYR A 29 2.02 0.05 1.43
CA TYR A 29 2.11 -1.33 1.02
C TYR A 29 1.68 -2.30 2.13
N LYS A 30 1.11 -3.43 1.73
CA LYS A 30 0.84 -4.57 2.63
C LYS A 30 1.77 -5.71 2.27
N SER A 31 2.58 -6.13 3.23
CA SER A 31 3.46 -7.30 3.08
C SER A 31 2.62 -8.57 2.98
N LYS A 32 2.87 -9.39 1.96
CA LYS A 32 2.23 -10.69 1.77
C LYS A 32 3.29 -11.70 1.33
N GLY A 33 3.81 -12.48 2.29
CA GLY A 33 4.86 -13.46 2.01
C GLY A 33 6.15 -12.79 1.52
N ASP A 34 6.53 -13.10 0.28
CA ASP A 34 7.74 -12.64 -0.42
C ASP A 34 7.56 -11.35 -1.25
N GLY A 35 6.36 -10.75 -1.24
CA GLY A 35 6.06 -9.53 -1.99
C GLY A 35 5.23 -8.50 -1.22
N TYR A 36 4.89 -7.43 -1.93
CA TYR A 36 4.15 -6.28 -1.43
C TYR A 36 2.94 -5.99 -2.33
N THR A 37 1.78 -5.79 -1.72
CA THR A 37 0.65 -5.17 -2.42
C THR A 37 0.76 -3.66 -2.28
N ILE A 38 0.91 -2.95 -3.41
CA ILE A 38 0.98 -1.49 -3.47
C ILE A 38 -0.31 -0.91 -4.04
N TYR A 39 -0.58 0.33 -3.67
CA TYR A 39 -1.65 1.16 -4.23
C TYR A 39 -1.06 2.49 -4.66
N PHE A 40 -1.39 2.95 -5.86
CA PHE A 40 -1.01 4.29 -6.32
C PHE A 40 -2.09 4.89 -7.20
N ASN A 41 -2.24 6.20 -7.05
CA ASN A 41 -3.12 7.01 -7.86
C ASN A 41 -2.35 7.57 -9.05
N VAL A 42 -3.06 7.76 -10.17
CA VAL A 42 -2.50 8.33 -11.39
C VAL A 42 -3.23 9.60 -11.81
N ALA A 43 -2.54 10.44 -12.56
CA ALA A 43 -3.07 11.63 -13.21
C ALA A 43 -2.96 11.50 -14.73
N ASN A 44 -3.77 12.29 -15.45
CA ASN A 44 -3.80 12.34 -16.92
C ASN A 44 -4.24 11.03 -17.61
N LEU A 45 -4.99 10.19 -16.90
CA LEU A 45 -5.66 9.04 -17.51
C LEU A 45 -6.89 9.52 -18.29
N GLU A 46 -6.95 9.21 -19.58
CA GLU A 46 -7.99 9.67 -20.49
C GLU A 46 -9.20 8.74 -20.54
N SER A 47 -8.99 7.43 -20.33
CA SER A 47 -10.05 6.43 -20.39
C SER A 47 -9.73 5.13 -19.63
N GLU A 48 -10.76 4.32 -19.40
CA GLU A 48 -10.58 2.99 -18.83
C GLU A 48 -9.83 2.05 -19.78
N GLU A 49 -10.01 2.18 -21.09
CA GLU A 49 -9.25 1.42 -22.09
C GLU A 49 -7.74 1.70 -21.98
N GLN A 50 -7.34 2.97 -21.81
CA GLN A 50 -5.94 3.32 -21.57
C GLN A 50 -5.44 2.69 -20.26
N ALA A 51 -6.28 2.65 -19.22
CA ALA A 51 -5.95 2.00 -17.96
C ALA A 51 -5.68 0.50 -18.13
N GLN A 52 -6.49 -0.19 -18.95
CA GLN A 52 -6.30 -1.61 -19.23
C GLN A 52 -5.03 -1.88 -20.06
N LEU A 53 -4.66 -0.98 -20.97
CA LEU A 53 -3.38 -1.07 -21.71
C LEU A 53 -2.18 -0.91 -20.77
N ILE A 54 -2.21 0.09 -19.89
CA ILE A 54 -1.19 0.29 -18.87
C ILE A 54 -1.10 -0.94 -17.95
N LEU A 55 -2.25 -1.46 -17.49
CA LEU A 55 -2.28 -2.65 -16.64
C LEU A 55 -1.66 -3.86 -17.34
N LYS A 56 -1.95 -4.05 -18.62
CA LYS A 56 -1.37 -5.13 -19.43
C LYS A 56 0.16 -5.01 -19.49
N ASP A 57 0.68 -3.81 -19.72
CA ASP A 57 2.13 -3.57 -19.79
C ASP A 57 2.81 -3.79 -18.43
N LEU A 58 2.18 -3.32 -17.35
CA LEU A 58 2.64 -3.61 -15.99
C LEU A 58 2.68 -5.11 -15.69
N LEU A 59 1.65 -5.85 -16.09
CA LEU A 59 1.57 -7.30 -15.87
C LEU A 59 2.50 -8.11 -16.78
N ALA A 60 3.10 -7.50 -17.80
CA ALA A 60 4.14 -8.13 -18.60
C ALA A 60 5.51 -8.14 -17.89
N GLU A 61 5.66 -7.38 -16.81
CA GLU A 61 6.90 -7.23 -16.08
C GLU A 61 7.18 -8.40 -15.13
N ASN A 62 8.40 -8.94 -15.22
CA ASN A 62 8.87 -9.93 -14.26
C ASN A 62 8.98 -9.28 -12.88
N GLY A 63 8.20 -9.78 -11.93
CA GLY A 63 8.10 -9.22 -10.58
C GLY A 63 6.72 -8.64 -10.26
N ILE A 64 5.80 -8.58 -11.24
CA ILE A 64 4.40 -8.20 -11.00
C ILE A 64 3.50 -9.42 -11.24
N SER A 65 2.94 -9.97 -10.17
CA SER A 65 2.20 -11.23 -10.21
C SER A 65 0.70 -11.05 -10.47
N TRP A 66 0.16 -9.89 -10.09
CA TRP A 66 -1.26 -9.58 -10.22
C TRP A 66 -1.48 -8.06 -10.13
N GLY A 67 -2.56 -7.58 -10.74
CA GLY A 67 -2.94 -6.18 -10.65
C GLY A 67 -4.35 -5.91 -11.11
N ARG A 68 -4.86 -4.73 -10.75
CA ARG A 68 -6.11 -4.19 -11.27
C ARG A 68 -6.09 -2.66 -11.30
N TYR A 69 -6.93 -2.11 -12.16
CA TYR A 69 -7.35 -0.71 -12.16
C TYR A 69 -8.76 -0.59 -11.56
N PHE A 70 -9.03 0.51 -10.86
CA PHE A 70 -10.35 0.87 -10.34
C PHE A 70 -10.41 2.36 -9.95
N LYS A 71 -11.62 2.89 -9.79
CA LYS A 71 -11.84 4.20 -9.15
C LYS A 71 -11.84 4.04 -7.63
N SER A 72 -11.02 4.84 -6.94
CA SER A 72 -11.02 4.90 -5.47
C SER A 72 -12.31 5.51 -4.91
N GLY A 73 -12.50 5.43 -3.58
CA GLY A 73 -13.68 6.01 -2.92
C GLY A 73 -13.81 7.54 -3.07
N ASP A 74 -12.70 8.22 -3.37
CA ASP A 74 -12.64 9.65 -3.70
C ASP A 74 -12.57 9.92 -5.22
N ASN A 75 -13.01 8.95 -6.04
CA ASN A 75 -13.12 9.03 -7.50
C ASN A 75 -11.81 9.29 -8.25
N ARG A 76 -10.66 8.93 -7.67
CA ARG A 76 -9.35 8.98 -8.34
C ARG A 76 -9.07 7.67 -9.08
N ASP A 77 -8.30 7.78 -10.15
CA ASP A 77 -7.80 6.64 -10.91
C ASP A 77 -6.71 5.93 -10.13
N ARG A 78 -6.94 4.66 -9.78
CA ARG A 78 -6.05 3.90 -8.90
C ARG A 78 -5.69 2.55 -9.48
N PHE A 79 -4.41 2.22 -9.36
CA PHE A 79 -3.91 0.87 -9.58
C PHE A 79 -3.61 0.20 -8.24
N GLN A 80 -3.84 -1.11 -8.19
CA GLN A 80 -3.37 -1.99 -7.13
C GLN A 80 -2.57 -3.10 -7.78
N LEU A 81 -1.33 -3.30 -7.35
CA LEU A 81 -0.43 -4.32 -7.89
C LEU A 81 0.13 -5.18 -6.76
N ASN A 82 0.37 -6.46 -7.03
CA ASN A 82 1.19 -7.33 -6.20
C ASN A 82 2.57 -7.48 -6.84
N ILE A 83 3.57 -6.89 -6.19
CA ILE A 83 4.92 -6.73 -6.71
C ILE A 83 5.96 -7.43 -5.82
N ASP A 84 7.07 -7.84 -6.41
CA ASP A 84 8.26 -8.25 -5.68
C ASP A 84 9.00 -7.04 -5.06
N SER A 85 10.04 -7.31 -4.27
CA SER A 85 10.83 -6.28 -3.59
C SER A 85 11.77 -5.47 -4.50
N LYS A 86 11.92 -5.85 -5.77
CA LYS A 86 12.82 -5.21 -6.74
C LYS A 86 12.11 -4.15 -7.58
N ILE A 87 10.80 -4.27 -7.75
CA ILE A 87 9.98 -3.26 -8.43
C ILE A 87 9.89 -1.99 -7.59
N THR A 88 10.36 -0.87 -8.14
CA THR A 88 10.37 0.44 -7.46
C THR A 88 9.32 1.38 -8.04
N ALA A 89 9.00 2.47 -7.31
CA ALA A 89 8.10 3.50 -7.83
C ALA A 89 8.67 4.21 -9.06
N ASN A 90 9.99 4.43 -9.12
CA ASN A 90 10.64 4.95 -10.34
C ASN A 90 10.45 4.00 -11.53
N TYR A 91 10.54 2.68 -11.31
CA TYR A 91 10.33 1.69 -12.36
C TYR A 91 8.91 1.76 -12.95
N ILE A 92 7.91 1.75 -12.07
CA ILE A 92 6.51 1.83 -12.46
C ILE A 92 6.20 3.17 -13.14
N GLN A 93 6.76 4.28 -12.65
CA GLN A 93 6.62 5.59 -13.29
C GLN A 93 7.08 5.56 -14.75
N ASN A 94 8.21 4.94 -15.05
CA ASN A 94 8.73 4.88 -16.41
C ASN A 94 7.74 4.19 -17.36
N ILE A 95 7.02 3.17 -16.89
CA ILE A 95 5.96 2.50 -17.66
C ILE A 95 4.76 3.44 -17.83
N LEU A 96 4.32 4.13 -16.77
CA LEU A 96 3.21 5.09 -16.89
C LEU A 96 3.51 6.20 -17.91
N LEU A 97 4.75 6.71 -17.92
CA LEU A 97 5.17 7.78 -18.80
C LEU A 97 5.18 7.38 -20.29
N THR A 98 5.32 6.08 -20.63
CA THR A 98 5.17 5.63 -22.03
C THR A 98 3.74 5.79 -22.55
N HIS A 99 2.77 5.86 -21.63
CA HIS A 99 1.34 6.08 -21.92
C HIS A 99 0.89 7.52 -21.67
N ASN A 100 1.83 8.46 -21.45
CA ASN A 100 1.54 9.85 -21.08
C ASN A 100 0.74 9.99 -19.77
N VAL A 101 0.90 9.03 -18.87
CA VAL A 101 0.32 9.00 -17.51
C VAL A 101 1.44 9.18 -16.50
N ASP A 102 1.16 9.84 -15.38
CA ASP A 102 2.10 9.93 -14.25
C ASP A 102 1.36 9.67 -12.95
N TYR A 103 2.08 9.55 -11.84
CA TYR A 103 1.49 9.57 -10.52
C TYR A 103 0.77 10.90 -10.25
N ASP A 104 -0.31 10.84 -9.47
CA ASP A 104 -0.92 12.05 -8.90
C ASP A 104 -0.17 12.57 -7.65
N TYR A 105 0.85 11.83 -7.21
CA TYR A 105 1.71 12.06 -6.03
C TYR A 105 0.99 12.19 -4.69
N SER A 106 -0.17 11.55 -4.55
CA SER A 106 -0.91 11.47 -3.28
C SER A 106 -0.57 10.26 -2.42
N ASN A 107 -0.13 9.16 -3.02
CA ASN A 107 0.30 7.93 -2.34
C ASN A 107 1.71 7.47 -2.75
N VAL A 108 2.44 8.33 -3.46
CA VAL A 108 3.85 8.15 -3.83
C VAL A 108 4.61 9.38 -3.35
N SER A 109 5.65 9.16 -2.54
CA SER A 109 6.49 10.24 -2.04
C SER A 109 7.60 10.58 -3.03
N VAL A 110 8.05 11.82 -2.94
CA VAL A 110 9.10 12.42 -3.74
C VAL A 110 10.19 12.88 -2.77
N ASN A 111 11.34 12.21 -2.79
CA ASN A 111 12.43 12.45 -1.85
C ASN A 111 11.92 12.44 -0.38
N GLY A 112 11.02 11.50 -0.06
CA GLY A 112 10.40 11.37 1.26
C GLY A 112 9.22 12.33 1.55
N VAL A 113 8.81 13.16 0.60
CA VAL A 113 7.70 14.13 0.76
C VAL A 113 6.53 13.79 -0.15
N ILE A 114 5.31 13.69 0.39
CA ILE A 114 4.08 13.53 -0.39
C ILE A 114 3.68 14.91 -0.92
N LEU A 115 3.68 15.10 -2.24
CA LEU A 115 3.44 16.42 -2.85
C LEU A 115 1.96 16.78 -2.93
N ASN A 116 1.07 15.79 -3.00
CA ASN A 116 -0.37 15.97 -3.11
C ASN A 116 -1.12 15.18 -2.04
N PRO A 117 -0.85 15.44 -0.75
CA PRO A 117 -1.46 14.67 0.33
C PRO A 117 -2.98 14.75 0.21
N PRO A 118 -3.71 13.66 0.52
CA PRO A 118 -5.16 13.66 0.44
C PRO A 118 -5.74 14.78 1.33
N ASP A 119 -6.72 15.55 0.80
CA ASP A 119 -7.31 16.75 1.44
C ASP A 119 -7.88 16.50 2.83
N LYS A 120 -8.23 15.24 3.08
CA LYS A 120 -8.40 14.72 4.43
C LYS A 120 -7.31 13.68 4.57
N PRO A 121 -6.48 13.68 5.64
CA PRO A 121 -5.90 12.41 6.04
C PRO A 121 -7.08 11.45 6.04
N VAL A 122 -6.93 10.28 5.39
CA VAL A 122 -7.87 9.21 5.67
C VAL A 122 -7.72 9.07 7.16
N ALA A 123 -8.67 9.65 7.91
CA ALA A 123 -8.87 9.26 9.25
C ALA A 123 -9.02 7.76 9.04
N ILE A 124 -8.05 7.02 9.55
CA ILE A 124 -8.34 5.68 9.99
C ILE A 124 -9.32 5.92 11.15
N GLU A 125 -10.52 6.44 10.86
CA GLU A 125 -11.73 5.88 11.41
C GLU A 125 -11.53 4.43 11.05
N ALA A 126 -10.99 3.70 12.01
CA ALA A 126 -10.86 2.30 11.92
C ALA A 126 -12.31 1.83 11.73
N MET A 127 -12.73 1.69 10.47
CA MET A 127 -13.43 0.51 10.06
C MET A 127 -12.42 -0.65 10.20
N GLY A 128 -11.90 -0.84 11.43
CA GLY A 128 -11.66 -2.16 11.90
C GLY A 128 -12.96 -2.89 11.62
N SER A 129 -12.85 -4.08 11.03
CA SER A 129 -13.96 -5.02 11.14
C SER A 129 -14.42 -4.94 12.59
N PRO A 130 -15.71 -4.68 12.88
CA PRO A 130 -16.17 -4.48 14.24
C PRO A 130 -15.52 -5.57 15.08
N GLU A 131 -14.68 -5.18 16.04
CA GLU A 131 -13.96 -6.14 16.87
C GLU A 131 -15.03 -7.04 17.46
N ARG A 132 -15.13 -8.26 16.93
CA ARG A 132 -16.09 -9.21 17.45
C ARG A 132 -15.48 -9.68 18.75
N LYS A 133 -15.95 -9.09 19.84
CA LYS A 133 -15.74 -9.63 21.17
C LYS A 133 -16.27 -11.05 21.16
N LEU A 134 -15.41 -12.00 21.48
CA LEU A 134 -15.76 -13.41 21.66
C LEU A 134 -16.74 -13.58 22.83
N ALA A 135 -16.72 -12.69 23.82
CA ALA A 135 -17.70 -12.60 24.89
C ALA A 135 -17.62 -11.20 25.50
N ASP A 136 -18.66 -10.75 26.20
CA ASP A 136 -18.67 -9.43 26.85
C ASP A 136 -17.55 -9.27 27.90
N ASP A 137 -17.16 -10.38 28.53
CA ASP A 137 -16.10 -10.49 29.55
C ASP A 137 -14.75 -11.00 28.98
N PHE A 138 -14.63 -11.15 27.65
CA PHE A 138 -13.39 -11.59 27.03
C PHE A 138 -12.28 -10.52 27.20
N PRO A 139 -11.02 -10.92 27.52
CA PRO A 139 -9.93 -9.96 27.70
C PRO A 139 -9.76 -9.04 26.49
N VAL A 140 -9.58 -7.76 26.77
CA VAL A 140 -9.32 -6.72 25.76
C VAL A 140 -7.82 -6.42 25.73
N PHE A 141 -7.29 -6.16 24.54
CA PHE A 141 -5.91 -5.74 24.39
C PHE A 141 -5.73 -4.31 24.93
N GLU A 142 -4.87 -4.15 25.92
CA GLU A 142 -4.52 -2.85 26.50
C GLU A 142 -3.21 -2.38 25.89
N ARG A 143 -3.21 -1.24 25.19
CA ARG A 143 -2.00 -0.66 24.61
C ARG A 143 -1.38 0.31 25.61
N THR A 144 -0.12 0.07 25.95
CA THR A 144 0.73 1.00 26.71
C THR A 144 1.75 1.61 25.75
N GLU A 145 3.03 1.63 26.11
CA GLU A 145 4.15 2.09 25.26
C GLU A 145 5.16 0.97 24.96
N ASN A 146 5.00 -0.21 25.56
CA ASN A 146 5.85 -1.38 25.32
C ASN A 146 5.06 -2.47 24.58
N THR A 147 5.22 -2.51 23.26
CA THR A 147 4.46 -3.41 22.39
C THR A 147 4.71 -4.89 22.69
N GLU A 148 5.95 -5.28 23.03
CA GLU A 148 6.26 -6.68 23.35
C GLU A 148 5.55 -7.11 24.63
N GLN A 149 5.58 -6.27 25.65
CA GLN A 149 4.94 -6.53 26.93
C GLN A 149 3.41 -6.52 26.83
N ASP A 150 2.82 -5.64 26.01
CA ASP A 150 1.38 -5.61 25.77
C ASP A 150 0.90 -6.92 25.12
N ILE A 151 1.67 -7.46 24.17
CA ILE A 151 1.39 -8.74 23.51
C ILE A 151 1.46 -9.90 24.50
N GLU A 152 2.50 -9.96 25.32
CA GLU A 152 2.67 -11.02 26.32
C GLU A 152 1.57 -11.00 27.38
N ASN A 153 1.27 -9.82 27.92
CA ASN A 153 0.20 -9.63 28.91
C ASN A 153 -1.16 -10.03 28.36
N TYR A 154 -1.47 -9.65 27.11
CA TYR A 154 -2.72 -10.02 26.47
C TYR A 154 -2.84 -11.53 26.26
N ARG A 155 -1.77 -12.20 25.80
CA ARG A 155 -1.74 -13.65 25.65
C ARG A 155 -2.00 -14.35 26.98
N ALA A 156 -1.31 -13.95 28.04
CA ALA A 156 -1.48 -14.55 29.37
C ALA A 156 -2.91 -14.37 29.91
N LYS A 157 -3.50 -13.16 29.76
CA LYS A 157 -4.90 -12.91 30.16
C LYS A 157 -5.88 -13.76 29.35
N LYS A 158 -5.65 -13.88 28.03
CA LYS A 158 -6.47 -14.70 27.13
C LYS A 158 -6.42 -16.18 27.51
N ASP A 159 -5.23 -16.75 27.66
CA ASP A 159 -5.06 -18.16 27.95
C ASP A 159 -5.69 -18.52 29.30
N LYS A 160 -5.47 -17.69 30.32
CA LYS A 160 -6.12 -17.83 31.62
C LYS A 160 -7.65 -17.79 31.52
N TRP A 161 -8.21 -16.86 30.75
CA TRP A 161 -9.66 -16.78 30.58
C TRP A 161 -10.23 -18.01 29.87
N ILE A 162 -9.52 -18.56 28.88
CA ILE A 162 -9.90 -19.78 28.16
C ILE A 162 -9.88 -20.99 29.10
N GLU A 163 -8.86 -21.10 29.95
CA GLU A 163 -8.77 -22.15 30.98
C GLU A 163 -9.89 -22.06 32.01
N GLU A 164 -10.27 -20.84 32.41
CA GLU A 164 -11.35 -20.59 33.38
C GLU A 164 -12.76 -20.68 32.77
N ASN A 165 -12.90 -20.51 31.45
CA ASN A 165 -14.20 -20.46 30.74
C ASN A 165 -14.25 -21.34 29.47
N PRO A 166 -13.88 -22.63 29.53
CA PRO A 166 -13.71 -23.47 28.34
C PRO A 166 -15.03 -23.70 27.57
N GLU A 167 -16.16 -23.81 28.27
CA GLU A 167 -17.48 -24.01 27.65
C GLU A 167 -17.94 -22.79 26.87
N LYS A 168 -17.83 -21.58 27.47
CA LYS A 168 -18.15 -20.31 26.80
C LYS A 168 -17.28 -20.11 25.55
N TYR A 169 -15.98 -20.37 25.68
CA TYR A 169 -15.05 -20.23 24.57
C TYR A 169 -15.41 -21.14 23.38
N ASN A 170 -15.74 -22.40 23.65
CA ASN A 170 -16.12 -23.37 22.62
C ASN A 170 -17.46 -23.04 21.94
N GLN A 171 -18.43 -22.52 22.71
CA GLN A 171 -19.71 -22.08 22.15
C GLN A 171 -19.51 -20.92 21.16
N GLU A 172 -18.76 -19.90 21.55
CA GLU A 172 -18.50 -18.71 20.75
C GLU A 172 -17.67 -19.02 19.49
N LEU A 173 -16.72 -19.96 19.59
CA LEU A 173 -16.01 -20.48 18.42
C LEU A 173 -16.96 -21.14 17.42
N LYS A 174 -17.89 -21.96 17.89
CA LYS A 174 -18.87 -22.63 17.03
C LYS A 174 -19.80 -21.63 16.33
N GLU A 175 -20.27 -20.62 17.06
CA GLU A 175 -21.11 -19.55 16.51
C GLU A 175 -20.35 -18.72 15.45
N LEU A 176 -19.06 -18.47 15.66
CA LEU A 176 -18.20 -17.82 14.67
C LEU A 176 -18.01 -18.66 13.40
N GLU A 177 -17.79 -19.97 13.55
CA GLU A 177 -17.64 -20.90 12.42
C GLU A 177 -18.91 -20.97 11.57
N GLU A 178 -20.08 -21.11 12.20
CA GLU A 178 -21.38 -21.17 11.52
C GLU A 178 -21.67 -19.86 10.76
N LYS A 179 -21.37 -18.72 11.38
CA LYS A 179 -21.55 -17.41 10.75
C LYS A 179 -20.58 -17.16 9.60
N ASN A 180 -19.34 -17.64 9.68
CA ASN A 180 -18.38 -17.55 8.57
C ASN A 180 -18.83 -18.42 7.39
N LYS A 181 -19.29 -19.66 7.66
CA LYS A 181 -19.88 -20.53 6.63
C LYS A 181 -21.10 -19.89 5.96
N TRP A 182 -21.95 -19.18 6.71
CA TRP A 182 -23.09 -18.48 6.11
C TRP A 182 -22.64 -17.39 5.11
N ARG A 183 -21.57 -16.64 5.41
CA ARG A 183 -21.02 -15.56 4.55
C ARG A 183 -20.28 -16.07 3.32
N GLU A 184 -19.76 -17.29 3.35
CA GLU A 184 -19.10 -17.89 2.18
C GLU A 184 -20.12 -18.43 1.17
N ASN A 185 -21.35 -18.69 1.61
CA ASN A 185 -22.42 -19.28 0.81
C ASN A 185 -23.50 -18.28 0.37
N ASN A 186 -23.41 -17.00 0.77
CA ASN A 186 -24.34 -15.91 0.42
C ASN A 186 -23.57 -14.62 0.18
#